data_AF-A0A087UDJ6-F1
#
_entry.id   AF-A0A087UDJ6-F1
#
_cell.length_a   1.000
_cell.length_b   1.000
_cell.length_c   1.000
_cell.angle_alpha   90.00
_cell.angle_beta   90.00
_cell.angle_gamma   90.00
#
_symmetry.space_group_name_H-M   'P 1'
#
loop_
_entity.id
_entity.type
_entity.pdbx_description
1 polymer ?
#
loop_
_entity_poly.entity_id
_entity_poly.type
_entity_poly.pdbx_seq_one_letter_code
_entity_poly.pdbx_strand_id
1 'polypeptide(L)'
;MNCIAKHVWFSCWSFFNRYLYWKIFSESMSSFTSRVNLVCGKKEWFRAPEHYDFYQEIARSSYADMLHDTERNQKYFAAIKKAVH
;
A
#
# COMPACT_ATOMS: atom_id res chain seq x y z
N MET A 1 -14.03 -49.12 15.53
CA MET A 1 -14.42 -48.17 14.46
C MET A 1 -13.87 -46.76 14.75
N ASN A 2 -12.57 -46.61 15.09
CA ASN A 2 -12.04 -45.35 15.66
C ASN A 2 -10.91 -44.70 14.84
N CYS A 3 -10.50 -45.29 13.70
CA CYS A 3 -9.44 -44.72 12.85
C CYS A 3 -9.96 -43.68 11.84
N ILE A 4 -11.19 -43.81 11.36
CA ILE A 4 -11.78 -42.89 10.37
C ILE A 4 -12.13 -41.54 11.01
N ALA A 5 -12.62 -41.56 12.26
CA ALA A 5 -12.99 -40.34 12.99
C ALA A 5 -11.78 -39.41 13.25
N LYS A 6 -10.59 -39.96 13.51
CA LYS A 6 -9.37 -39.16 13.73
C LYS A 6 -8.88 -38.47 12.45
N HIS A 7 -9.02 -39.13 11.30
CA HIS A 7 -8.59 -38.59 10.01
C HIS A 7 -9.50 -37.44 9.54
N VAL A 8 -10.81 -37.56 9.79
CA VAL A 8 -11.79 -36.49 9.48
C VAL A 8 -11.60 -35.30 10.41
N TRP A 9 -11.31 -35.52 11.70
CA TRP A 9 -11.01 -34.46 12.66
C TRP A 9 -9.74 -33.68 12.32
N PHE A 10 -8.64 -34.37 11.97
CA PHE A 10 -7.39 -33.71 11.60
C PHE A 10 -7.52 -32.86 10.32
N SER A 11 -8.31 -33.34 9.35
CA SER A 11 -8.56 -32.63 8.09
C SER A 11 -9.46 -31.40 8.31
N CYS A 12 -10.48 -31.51 9.15
CA CYS A 12 -11.39 -30.41 9.49
C CYS A 12 -10.69 -29.33 10.33
N TRP A 13 -9.83 -29.72 11.29
CA TRP A 13 -8.97 -28.79 12.05
C TRP A 13 -8.02 -28.04 11.12
N SER A 14 -7.37 -28.74 10.18
CA SER A 14 -6.41 -28.14 9.24
C SER A 14 -7.06 -27.15 8.27
N PHE A 15 -8.30 -27.41 7.83
CA PHE A 15 -9.07 -26.49 7.00
C PHE A 15 -9.55 -25.26 7.78
N PHE A 16 -10.02 -25.45 9.01
CA PHE A 16 -10.43 -24.34 9.88
C PHE A 16 -9.26 -23.41 10.21
N ASN A 17 -8.09 -23.98 10.51
CA ASN A 17 -6.87 -23.21 10.78
C ASN A 17 -6.37 -22.45 9.55
N ARG A 18 -6.50 -23.02 8.34
CA ARG A 18 -6.14 -22.34 7.09
C ARG A 18 -7.06 -21.14 6.80
N TYR A 19 -8.36 -21.29 7.05
CA TYR A 19 -9.33 -20.21 6.86
C TYR A 19 -9.16 -19.08 7.89
N LEU A 20 -8.92 -19.43 9.16
CA LEU A 20 -8.62 -18.46 10.21
C LEU A 20 -7.31 -17.71 9.94
N TYR A 21 -6.25 -18.41 9.51
CA TYR A 21 -4.97 -17.81 9.13
C TYR A 21 -5.13 -16.82 7.97
N TRP A 22 -5.87 -17.20 6.92
CA TRP A 22 -6.13 -16.32 5.78
C TRP A 22 -6.93 -15.07 6.18
N LYS A 23 -7.89 -15.21 7.09
CA LYS A 23 -8.67 -14.08 7.61
C LYS A 23 -7.80 -13.13 8.42
N ILE A 24 -6.94 -13.66 9.30
CA ILE A 24 -5.98 -12.89 10.11
C ILE A 24 -4.93 -12.17 9.24
N PHE A 25 -4.47 -12.78 8.14
CA PHE A 25 -3.47 -12.17 7.27
C PHE A 25 -4.05 -11.13 6.29
N SER A 26 -5.37 -11.12 6.07
CA SER A 26 -6.02 -10.17 5.16
C SER A 26 -6.43 -8.86 5.82
N GLU A 27 -6.54 -8.82 7.16
CA GLU A 27 -6.83 -7.59 7.88
C GLU A 27 -5.56 -6.74 8.02
N SER A 28 -5.60 -5.58 7.37
CA SER A 28 -4.78 -4.40 7.63
C SER A 28 -3.31 -4.47 7.18
N MET A 29 -3.08 -4.28 5.88
CA MET A 29 -1.89 -3.53 5.44
C MET A 29 -2.05 -2.05 5.86
N SER A 30 -1.65 -1.70 7.09
CA SER A 30 -1.68 -0.30 7.54
C SER A 30 -0.53 0.48 6.86
N SER A 31 -0.81 1.06 5.69
CA SER A 31 0.13 1.95 5.02
C SER A 31 0.08 3.36 5.63
N PHE A 32 1.20 4.07 5.60
CA PHE A 32 1.25 5.48 5.99
C PHE A 32 1.39 6.32 4.72
N THR A 33 0.50 7.32 4.56
CA THR A 33 0.53 8.24 3.42
C THR A 33 0.88 9.64 3.93
N SER A 34 1.92 10.24 3.35
CA SER A 34 2.24 11.64 3.61
C SER A 34 1.34 12.56 2.79
N ARG A 35 0.74 13.57 3.41
CA ARG A 35 -0.04 14.62 2.73
C ARG A 35 0.45 16.00 3.18
N VAL A 36 0.42 16.96 2.27
CA VAL A 36 0.73 18.36 2.59
C VAL A 36 -0.56 19.05 3.00
N ASN A 37 -0.59 19.63 4.20
CA ASN A 37 -1.70 20.44 4.67
C ASN A 37 -1.70 21.77 3.89
N LEU A 38 -2.76 22.03 3.11
CA LEU A 38 -2.84 23.23 2.26
C LEU A 38 -2.94 24.53 3.06
N VAL A 39 -3.39 24.47 4.32
CA VAL A 39 -3.53 25.64 5.20
C VAL A 39 -2.18 25.99 5.85
N CYS A 40 -1.42 24.98 6.27
CA CYS A 40 -0.21 25.17 7.06
C CYS A 40 1.09 24.96 6.25
N GLY A 41 1.02 24.41 5.05
CA GLY A 41 2.17 24.02 4.21
C GLY A 41 3.03 22.87 4.78
N LYS A 42 2.64 22.29 5.92
CA LYS A 42 3.39 21.24 6.61
C LYS A 42 3.06 19.86 6.03
N LYS A 43 4.06 18.99 5.95
CA LYS A 43 3.88 17.58 5.58
C LYS A 43 3.48 16.80 6.83
N GLU A 44 2.32 16.18 6.78
CA GLU A 44 1.74 15.36 7.86
C GLU A 44 1.61 13.91 7.40
N TRP A 45 1.77 12.96 8.32
CA TRP A 45 1.68 11.53 8.05
C TRP A 45 0.39 10.97 8.61
N PHE A 46 -0.41 10.34 7.76
CA PHE A 46 -1.69 9.74 8.14
C PHE A 46 -1.62 8.23 7.98
N ARG A 47 -2.24 7.51 8.91
CA ARG A 47 -2.51 6.08 8.74
C ARG A 47 -3.60 5.92 7.70
N ALA A 48 -3.32 5.14 6.66
CA ALA A 48 -4.30 4.84 5.62
C ALA A 48 -5.46 4.02 6.22
N PRO A 49 -6.71 4.27 5.77
CA PRO A 49 -7.86 3.49 6.20
C PRO A 49 -7.73 2.03 5.78
N GLU A 50 -8.43 1.14 6.48
CA GLU A 50 -8.31 -0.32 6.32
C GLU A 50 -8.61 -0.82 4.90
N HIS A 51 -9.46 -0.10 4.15
CA HIS A 51 -9.81 -0.41 2.76
C HIS A 51 -9.08 0.48 1.75
N TYR A 52 -7.96 1.07 2.13
CA TYR A 52 -7.18 1.90 1.22
C TYR A 52 -6.42 1.05 0.20
N ASP A 53 -6.84 1.13 -1.07
CA ASP A 53 -6.15 0.45 -2.16
C ASP A 53 -4.92 1.26 -2.61
N PHE A 54 -3.83 1.10 -1.83
CA PHE A 54 -2.55 1.72 -2.10
C PHE A 54 -1.96 1.31 -3.46
N TYR A 55 -2.20 0.08 -3.90
CA TYR A 55 -1.70 -0.41 -5.19
C TYR A 55 -2.40 0.28 -6.35
N GLN A 56 -3.71 0.50 -6.24
CA GLN A 56 -4.46 1.24 -7.25
C GLN A 56 -4.09 2.73 -7.29
N GLU A 57 -3.78 3.34 -6.14
CA GLU A 57 -3.23 4.70 -6.11
C GLU A 57 -1.90 4.78 -6.87
N ILE A 58 -0.96 3.88 -6.60
CA ILE A 58 0.33 3.85 -7.31
C ILE A 58 0.11 3.58 -8.80
N ALA A 59 -0.74 2.62 -9.16
CA ALA A 59 -1.00 2.28 -10.55
C ALA A 59 -1.62 3.45 -11.35
N ARG A 60 -2.42 4.30 -10.69
CA ARG A 60 -2.99 5.51 -11.29
C ARG A 60 -2.10 6.74 -11.18
N SER A 61 -1.08 6.69 -10.33
CA SER A 61 -0.14 7.78 -10.22
C SER A 61 0.67 7.84 -11.53
N SER A 62 0.47 8.92 -12.29
CA SER A 62 1.08 9.15 -13.61
C SER A 62 2.59 9.46 -13.50
N TYR A 63 3.27 8.90 -12.50
CA TYR A 63 4.69 9.13 -12.26
C TYR A 63 5.55 8.57 -13.39
N ALA A 64 5.10 7.53 -14.12
CA ALA A 64 5.83 6.99 -15.26
C ALA A 64 5.98 8.04 -16.38
N ASP A 65 4.86 8.60 -16.85
CA ASP A 65 4.86 9.67 -17.84
C ASP A 65 5.58 10.91 -17.30
N MET A 66 5.45 11.16 -16.00
CA MET A 66 6.17 12.23 -15.34
C MET A 66 7.68 12.04 -15.53
N LEU A 67 8.25 10.90 -15.17
CA LEU A 67 9.70 10.68 -15.22
C LEU A 67 10.29 10.74 -16.64
N HIS A 68 9.52 10.35 -17.66
CA HIS A 68 9.98 10.36 -19.06
C HIS A 68 9.82 11.71 -19.78
N ASP A 69 9.12 12.68 -19.19
CA ASP A 69 8.98 14.03 -19.71
C ASP A 69 10.30 14.83 -19.57
N THR A 70 11.08 14.81 -20.66
CA THR A 70 12.42 15.40 -20.70
C THR A 70 12.38 16.93 -20.65
N GLU A 71 11.40 17.55 -21.32
CA GLU A 71 11.26 19.00 -21.37
C GLU A 71 10.95 19.57 -19.98
N ARG A 72 9.99 18.96 -19.29
CA ARG A 72 9.61 19.38 -17.94
C ARG A 72 10.78 19.23 -16.97
N ASN A 73 11.51 18.12 -17.04
CA ASN A 73 12.66 17.87 -16.15
C ASN A 73 13.78 18.91 -16.34
N GLN A 74 14.08 19.31 -17.59
CA GLN A 74 15.08 20.35 -17.88
C GLN A 74 14.67 21.71 -17.32
N LYS A 75 13.39 22.09 -17.47
CA LYS A 75 12.86 23.36 -16.95
C LYS A 75 12.95 23.44 -15.43
N TYR A 76 12.52 22.39 -14.72
CA TYR A 76 12.64 22.34 -13.25
C TYR A 76 14.10 22.40 -12.80
N PHE A 77 14.99 21.65 -13.45
CA PHE A 77 16.42 21.67 -13.11
C PHE A 77 17.02 23.07 -13.23
N ALA A 78 16.75 23.78 -14.34
CA ALA A 78 17.23 25.14 -14.54
C ALA A 78 16.69 26.12 -13.50
N ALA A 79 15.38 26.04 -13.19
CA ALA A 79 14.74 26.90 -12.21
C ALA A 79 15.28 26.66 -10.78
N ILE A 80 15.43 25.40 -10.37
CA ILE A 80 15.99 25.05 -9.06
C ILE A 80 17.43 25.51 -8.94
N LYS A 81 18.26 25.30 -9.97
CA LYS A 81 19.64 25.78 -10.00
C LYS A 81 19.73 27.29 -9.84
N LYS A 82 18.79 28.04 -10.43
CA LYS A 82 18.71 29.50 -10.28
C LYS A 82 18.20 29.94 -8.90
N ALA A 83 17.34 29.17 -8.24
CA ALA A 83 16.77 29.54 -6.95
C ALA A 83 17.68 29.24 -5.76
N VAL A 84 18.53 28.21 -5.88
CA VAL A 84 19.46 27.79 -4.82
C VAL A 84 20.78 28.57 -4.85
N HIS A 85 21.13 29.14 -6.00
CA HIS A 85 22.36 29.90 -6.22
C HIS A 85 22.11 31.40 -6.09
#